data_AF-A0A4R6WKH5-F1
#
_entry.id   AF-A0A4R6WKH5-F1
#
_cell.length_a   1.000
_cell.length_b   1.000
_cell.length_c   1.000
_cell.angle_alpha   90.00
_cell.angle_beta   90.00
_cell.angle_gamma   90.00
#
_symmetry.space_group_name_H-M   'P 1'
#
loop_
_entity.id
_entity.type
_entity.pdbx_description
1 polymer ?
#
loop_
_entity_poly.entity_id
_entity_poly.type
_entity_poly.pdbx_seq_one_letter_code
_entity_poly.pdbx_strand_id
1 'polypeptide(L)'
;MAAGVVTAALLVPAGMVRAGMARADDLAPAEILSRAYYDLAVAQYCGLADRPVLMGYVLLRHDLLARGNIRPAETFELARKADLAADLEYFDRGLSGQRNWCATEGAEAVDRFVSYFRYRHLP
;
A
#
# COMPACT_ATOMS: atom_id res chain seq x y z
N MET A 1 23.70 37.27 48.04
CA MET A 1 24.30 37.68 46.75
C MET A 1 23.97 36.59 45.73
N ALA A 2 23.29 37.01 44.65
CA ALA A 2 22.82 36.34 43.43
C ALA A 2 22.75 34.80 43.34
N ALA A 3 21.52 34.28 43.17
CA ALA A 3 21.22 32.97 42.60
C ALA A 3 21.34 33.03 41.06
N GLY A 4 22.10 32.13 40.47
CA GLY A 4 22.21 31.97 39.02
C GLY A 4 21.35 30.80 38.55
N VAL A 5 20.25 31.08 37.86
CA VAL A 5 19.42 30.10 37.17
C VAL A 5 19.98 29.94 35.75
N VAL A 6 20.56 28.79 35.43
CA VAL A 6 20.96 28.46 34.05
C VAL A 6 19.79 27.76 33.37
N THR A 7 19.02 28.52 32.60
CA THR A 7 17.94 28.01 31.74
C THR A 7 18.58 27.35 30.51
N ALA A 8 18.68 26.02 30.53
CA ALA A 8 19.07 25.25 29.34
C ALA A 8 17.88 25.24 28.35
N ALA A 9 17.92 26.15 27.37
CA ALA A 9 17.01 26.14 26.24
C ALA A 9 17.37 24.94 25.33
N LEU A 10 16.68 23.82 25.54
CA LEU A 10 16.67 22.70 24.60
C LEU A 10 15.94 23.16 23.35
N LEU A 11 16.72 23.59 22.36
CA LEU A 11 16.33 23.77 20.97
C LEU A 11 15.76 22.44 20.45
N VAL A 12 14.44 22.35 20.34
CA VAL A 12 13.77 21.35 19.52
C VAL A 12 13.99 21.79 18.07
N PRO A 13 14.80 21.08 17.25
CA PRO A 13 14.79 21.37 15.84
C PRO A 13 13.40 21.03 15.32
N ALA A 14 12.70 22.04 14.82
CA ALA A 14 11.47 21.93 14.04
C ALA A 14 11.78 21.25 12.69
N GLY A 15 12.28 20.01 12.74
CA GLY A 15 12.31 19.10 11.62
C GLY A 15 10.94 18.47 11.52
N MET A 16 9.97 19.21 10.98
CA MET A 16 8.78 18.61 10.40
C MET A 16 9.27 17.64 9.32
N VAL A 17 9.34 16.36 9.69
CA VAL A 17 9.40 15.26 8.74
C VAL A 17 8.07 15.32 8.01
N ARG A 18 8.05 16.08 6.92
CA ARG A 18 6.98 16.06 5.94
C ARG A 18 7.08 14.69 5.30
N ALA A 19 6.35 13.72 5.85
CA ALA A 19 6.08 12.46 5.19
C ALA A 19 5.40 12.82 3.86
N GLY A 20 6.21 12.94 2.81
CA GLY A 20 5.71 13.13 1.47
C GLY A 20 4.88 11.92 1.13
N MET A 21 3.59 12.11 0.86
CA MET A 21 2.81 11.16 0.09
C MET A 21 3.54 11.03 -1.25
N ALA A 22 4.38 10.01 -1.39
CA ALA A 22 4.92 9.63 -2.69
C ALA A 22 3.71 9.42 -3.60
N ARG A 23 3.63 10.16 -4.70
CA ARG A 23 2.61 9.87 -5.71
C ARG A 23 2.90 8.48 -6.23
N ALA A 24 1.88 7.74 -6.63
CA ALA A 24 2.08 6.40 -7.19
C ALA A 24 3.04 6.42 -8.41
N ASP A 25 3.19 7.58 -9.07
CA ASP A 25 4.15 7.82 -10.15
C ASP A 25 5.63 7.84 -9.73
N ASP A 26 5.94 8.06 -8.45
CA ASP A 26 7.31 8.15 -7.93
C ASP A 26 7.87 6.78 -7.48
N LEU A 27 7.01 5.76 -7.39
CA LEU A 27 7.39 4.42 -6.93
C LEU A 27 7.94 3.56 -8.07
N ALA A 28 8.89 2.68 -7.75
CA ALA A 28 9.40 1.74 -8.73
C ALA A 28 8.28 0.74 -9.14
N PRO A 29 8.22 0.29 -10.41
CA PRO A 29 7.19 -0.64 -10.86
C PRO A 29 7.07 -1.91 -10.00
N ALA A 30 8.18 -2.41 -9.46
CA ALA A 30 8.21 -3.57 -8.56
C ALA A 30 7.53 -3.30 -7.21
N GLU A 31 7.66 -2.08 -6.67
CA GLU A 31 7.01 -1.68 -5.41
C GLU A 31 5.50 -1.55 -5.60
N ILE A 32 5.08 -0.91 -6.70
CA ILE A 32 3.66 -0.81 -7.06
C ILE A 32 3.08 -2.21 -7.29
N LEU A 33 3.83 -3.10 -7.94
CA LEU A 33 3.40 -4.47 -8.19
C LEU A 33 3.26 -5.26 -6.88
N SER A 34 4.22 -5.13 -5.96
CA SER A 34 4.12 -5.75 -4.63
C SER A 34 2.88 -5.25 -3.88
N ARG A 35 2.61 -3.94 -3.92
CA ARG A 35 1.40 -3.36 -3.31
C ARG A 35 0.13 -3.88 -3.98
N ALA A 36 0.11 -4.01 -5.30
CA ALA A 36 -1.03 -4.54 -6.04
C ALA A 36 -1.34 -6.02 -5.69
N TYR A 37 -0.33 -6.83 -5.42
CA TYR A 37 -0.55 -8.19 -4.92
C TYR A 37 -1.21 -8.18 -3.54
N TYR A 38 -0.68 -7.37 -2.62
CA TYR A 38 -1.25 -7.22 -1.28
C TYR A 38 -2.70 -6.72 -1.33
N ASP A 39 -2.96 -5.65 -2.08
CA ASP A 39 -4.29 -5.05 -2.21
C ASP A 39 -5.31 -6.03 -2.80
N LEU A 40 -4.90 -6.89 -3.74
CA LEU A 40 -5.79 -7.92 -4.26
C LEU A 40 -6.15 -8.96 -3.19
N ALA A 41 -5.18 -9.42 -2.41
CA ALA A 41 -5.42 -10.36 -1.31
C ALA A 41 -6.38 -9.73 -0.27
N VAL A 42 -6.18 -8.45 0.09
CA VAL A 42 -7.10 -7.71 0.97
C VAL A 42 -8.52 -7.69 0.39
N ALA A 43 -8.65 -7.31 -0.89
CA ALA A 43 -9.95 -7.27 -1.56
C ALA A 43 -10.64 -8.65 -1.56
N GLN A 44 -9.88 -9.75 -1.68
CA GLN A 44 -10.40 -11.11 -1.60
C GLN A 44 -10.86 -11.46 -0.17
N TYR A 45 -10.04 -11.19 0.85
CA TYR A 45 -10.39 -11.41 2.27
C TYR A 45 -11.63 -10.61 2.70
N CYS A 46 -11.82 -9.44 2.11
CA CYS A 46 -12.95 -8.57 2.38
C CYS A 46 -14.20 -8.86 1.53
N GLY A 47 -14.13 -9.80 0.57
CA GLY A 47 -15.24 -10.10 -0.33
C GLY A 47 -15.55 -8.99 -1.34
N LEU A 48 -14.57 -8.16 -1.66
CA LEU A 48 -14.68 -6.98 -2.55
C LEU A 48 -14.08 -7.21 -3.95
N ALA A 49 -13.52 -8.39 -4.22
CA ALA A 49 -12.87 -8.73 -5.49
C ALA A 49 -13.88 -9.05 -6.62
N ASP A 50 -14.70 -8.07 -6.98
CA ASP A 50 -15.66 -8.17 -8.09
C ASP A 50 -15.00 -8.04 -9.48
N ARG A 51 -15.80 -8.09 -10.54
CA ARG A 51 -15.27 -8.08 -11.92
C ARG A 51 -14.46 -6.81 -12.24
N PRO A 52 -14.95 -5.58 -11.99
CA PRO A 52 -14.13 -4.37 -12.15
C PRO A 52 -12.79 -4.42 -11.41
N VAL A 53 -12.78 -4.88 -10.15
CA VAL A 53 -11.56 -5.01 -9.35
C VAL A 53 -10.57 -5.99 -9.99
N LEU A 54 -11.03 -7.19 -10.32
CA LEU A 54 -10.17 -8.23 -10.92
C LEU A 54 -9.60 -7.79 -12.27
N MET A 55 -10.41 -7.12 -13.11
CA MET A 55 -9.94 -6.60 -14.39
C MET A 55 -8.94 -5.45 -14.18
N GLY A 56 -9.21 -4.53 -13.25
CA GLY A 56 -8.28 -3.46 -12.89
C GLY A 56 -6.91 -3.97 -12.45
N TYR A 57 -6.90 -4.96 -11.57
CA TYR A 57 -5.69 -5.64 -11.13
C TYR A 57 -4.93 -6.29 -12.30
N VAL A 58 -5.60 -7.07 -13.16
CA VAL A 58 -4.96 -7.72 -14.30
C VAL A 58 -4.29 -6.70 -15.22
N LEU A 59 -4.99 -5.61 -15.52
CA LEU A 59 -4.49 -4.55 -16.37
C LEU A 59 -3.28 -3.84 -15.74
N LEU A 60 -3.37 -3.45 -14.47
CA LEU A 60 -2.28 -2.81 -13.73
C LEU A 60 -1.05 -3.72 -13.67
N ARG A 61 -1.25 -4.99 -13.30
CA ARG A 61 -0.17 -5.98 -13.22
C ARG A 61 0.54 -6.15 -14.55
N HIS A 62 -0.21 -6.28 -15.65
CA HIS A 62 0.38 -6.41 -16.98
C HIS A 62 1.22 -5.18 -17.36
N ASP A 63 0.71 -3.98 -17.10
CA ASP A 63 1.42 -2.73 -17.39
C ASP A 63 2.70 -2.58 -16.56
N LEU A 64 2.66 -2.93 -15.27
CA LEU A 64 3.83 -2.88 -14.39
C LEU A 64 4.91 -3.90 -14.79
N LEU A 65 4.51 -5.12 -15.14
CA LEU A 65 5.43 -6.15 -15.63
C LEU A 65 6.10 -5.72 -16.94
N ALA A 66 5.33 -5.12 -17.85
CA ALA A 66 5.85 -4.64 -19.13
C ALA A 66 6.82 -3.45 -18.96
N ARG A 67 6.51 -2.50 -18.07
CA ARG A 67 7.34 -1.31 -17.84
C ARG A 67 8.58 -1.59 -17.00
N GLY A 68 8.47 -2.47 -16.01
CA GLY A 68 9.53 -2.75 -15.04
C GLY A 68 10.55 -3.79 -15.48
N ASN A 69 10.34 -4.49 -16.61
CA ASN A 69 11.16 -5.63 -17.03
C ASN A 69 11.37 -6.67 -15.91
N ILE A 70 10.35 -6.87 -15.07
CA ILE A 70 10.42 -7.70 -13.87
C ILE A 70 10.46 -9.17 -14.28
N ARG A 71 11.47 -9.90 -13.79
CA ARG A 71 11.67 -11.30 -14.18
C ARG A 71 10.64 -12.21 -13.50
N PRO A 72 10.27 -13.36 -14.11
CA PRO A 72 9.29 -14.27 -13.53
C PRO A 72 9.58 -14.71 -12.09
N ALA A 73 10.85 -15.01 -11.76
CA ALA A 73 11.25 -15.39 -10.40
C ALA A 73 11.07 -14.25 -9.39
N GLU A 74 11.30 -13.00 -9.81
CA GLU A 74 11.10 -11.82 -8.98
C GLU A 74 9.60 -11.54 -8.79
N THR A 75 8.81 -11.63 -9.86
CA THR A 75 7.35 -11.56 -9.81
C THR A 75 6.76 -12.56 -8.82
N PHE A 76 7.26 -13.80 -8.82
CA PHE A 76 6.85 -14.84 -7.87
C PHE A 76 7.19 -14.45 -6.43
N GLU A 77 8.41 -13.97 -6.17
CA GLU A 77 8.81 -13.55 -4.82
C GLU A 77 8.05 -12.32 -4.32
N LEU A 78 7.73 -11.37 -5.20
CA LEU A 78 6.89 -10.20 -4.86
C LEU A 78 5.48 -10.64 -4.46
N ALA A 79 4.87 -11.54 -5.25
CA ALA A 79 3.55 -12.09 -4.93
C ALA A 79 3.56 -12.85 -3.61
N ARG A 80 4.50 -13.80 -3.44
CA ARG A 80 4.62 -14.64 -2.24
C ARG A 80 4.75 -13.81 -0.96
N LYS A 81 5.57 -12.75 -0.99
CA LYS A 81 5.77 -11.87 0.16
C LYS A 81 4.54 -11.02 0.46
N ALA A 82 3.88 -10.51 -0.58
CA ALA A 82 2.69 -9.69 -0.43
C ALA A 82 1.50 -10.50 0.09
N ASP A 83 1.30 -11.72 -0.41
CA ASP A 83 0.25 -12.63 0.05
C ASP A 83 0.50 -13.00 1.52
N LEU A 84 1.73 -13.40 1.89
CA LEU A 84 2.08 -13.67 3.29
C LEU A 84 1.82 -12.47 4.19
N ALA A 85 2.11 -11.24 3.73
CA ALA A 85 1.82 -10.04 4.51
C ALA A 85 0.31 -9.85 4.71
N ALA A 86 -0.52 -10.08 3.69
CA ALA A 86 -1.96 -10.01 3.81
C ALA A 86 -2.53 -11.09 4.75
N ASP A 87 -1.99 -12.32 4.68
CA ASP A 87 -2.36 -13.42 5.57
C ASP A 87 -2.07 -13.06 7.04
N LEU A 88 -0.88 -12.52 7.32
CA LEU A 88 -0.47 -12.12 8.66
C LEU A 88 -1.39 -11.01 9.21
N GLU A 89 -1.71 -10.02 8.40
CA GLU A 89 -2.65 -8.95 8.77
C GLU A 89 -4.06 -9.49 9.03
N TYR A 90 -4.53 -10.41 8.20
CA TYR A 90 -5.82 -11.07 8.41
C TYR A 90 -5.86 -11.84 9.74
N PHE A 91 -4.81 -12.58 10.07
CA PHE A 91 -4.72 -13.33 11.33
C PHE A 91 -4.59 -12.43 12.56
N ASP A 92 -3.85 -11.33 12.46
CA ASP A 92 -3.62 -10.41 13.59
C ASP A 92 -4.88 -9.62 13.98
N ARG A 93 -5.71 -9.26 12.99
CA ARG A 93 -6.84 -8.34 13.20
C ARG A 93 -8.08 -8.98 13.84
N GLY A 94 -8.23 -10.31 13.78
CA GLY A 94 -9.41 -11.02 14.28
C GLY A 94 -10.74 -10.54 13.67
N LEU A 95 -11.87 -11.00 14.21
CA LEU A 95 -13.21 -10.70 13.62
C LEU A 95 -13.61 -9.22 13.73
N SER A 96 -13.18 -8.50 14.77
CA SER A 96 -13.52 -7.09 14.97
C SER A 96 -12.63 -6.14 14.17
N GLY A 97 -11.33 -6.45 14.03
CA GLY A 97 -10.39 -5.64 13.25
C GLY A 97 -10.60 -5.78 11.75
N GLN A 98 -11.10 -6.94 11.29
CA GLN A 98 -11.39 -7.17 9.87
C GLN A 98 -12.35 -6.13 9.28
N ARG A 99 -13.39 -5.73 10.03
CA ARG A 99 -14.35 -4.72 9.55
C ARG A 99 -13.68 -3.38 9.25
N ASN A 100 -12.81 -2.92 10.15
CA ASN A 100 -12.09 -1.68 9.94
C ASN A 100 -11.09 -1.80 8.79
N TRP A 101 -10.37 -2.92 8.70
CA TRP A 101 -9.44 -3.19 7.59
C TRP A 101 -10.11 -3.11 6.23
N CYS A 102 -11.28 -3.75 6.10
CA CYS A 102 -12.03 -3.73 4.86
C CYS A 102 -12.61 -2.35 4.53
N ALA A 103 -12.98 -1.57 5.55
CA ALA A 103 -13.48 -0.21 5.38
C ALA A 103 -12.36 0.80 5.02
N THR A 104 -11.11 0.50 5.35
CA THR A 104 -9.95 1.33 5.01
C THR A 104 -9.19 0.77 3.82
N GLU A 105 -8.24 -0.13 4.05
CA GLU A 105 -7.35 -0.66 3.03
C GLU A 105 -8.10 -1.46 1.95
N GLY A 106 -9.17 -2.18 2.34
CA GLY A 106 -10.05 -2.85 1.37
C GLY A 106 -10.74 -1.87 0.42
N ALA A 107 -11.22 -0.74 0.93
CA ALA A 107 -11.83 0.31 0.12
C ALA A 107 -10.79 1.01 -0.78
N GLU A 108 -9.58 1.27 -0.26
CA GLU A 108 -8.47 1.82 -1.04
C GLU A 108 -8.03 0.88 -2.18
N ALA A 109 -7.97 -0.43 -1.91
CA ALA A 109 -7.66 -1.45 -2.91
C ALA A 109 -8.71 -1.44 -4.04
N VAL A 110 -10.00 -1.41 -3.68
CA VAL A 110 -11.09 -1.32 -4.65
C VAL A 110 -10.97 -0.06 -5.49
N ASP A 111 -10.78 1.11 -4.86
CA ASP A 111 -10.66 2.38 -5.57
C ASP A 111 -9.48 2.37 -6.56
N ARG A 112 -8.32 1.85 -6.12
CA ARG A 112 -7.14 1.70 -6.98
C ARG A 112 -7.42 0.86 -8.22
N PHE A 113 -8.00 -0.33 -8.05
CA PHE A 113 -8.24 -1.23 -9.18
C PHE A 113 -9.37 -0.73 -10.08
N VAL A 114 -10.45 -0.21 -9.52
CA VAL A 114 -11.56 0.34 -10.31
C VAL A 114 -11.11 1.57 -11.10
N SER A 115 -10.32 2.45 -10.49
CA SER A 115 -9.73 3.60 -11.18
C SER A 115 -8.82 3.17 -12.32
N TYR A 116 -7.96 2.17 -12.09
CA TYR A 116 -7.10 1.66 -13.15
C TYR A 116 -7.89 0.98 -14.27
N PHE A 117 -8.94 0.23 -13.94
CA PHE A 117 -9.83 -0.40 -14.91
C PHE A 117 -10.50 0.64 -15.82
N ARG A 118 -10.95 1.77 -15.26
CA ARG A 118 -11.68 2.81 -15.98
C ARG A 118 -10.76 3.74 -16.77
N TYR A 119 -9.64 4.15 -16.19
CA TYR A 119 -8.88 5.30 -16.66
C TYR A 119 -7.42 5.00 -16.99
N ARG A 120 -6.94 3.79 -16.70
CA ARG A 120 -5.53 3.39 -16.90
C ARG A 120 -4.52 4.26 -16.14
N HIS A 121 -4.93 4.80 -15.01
CA HIS A 121 -4.07 5.50 -14.07
C HIS A 121 -4.40 5.08 -12.64
N LEU A 122 -3.43 5.19 -11.75
CA LEU A 122 -3.65 5.05 -10.31
C LEU A 122 -4.25 6.36 -9.77
N PRO A 123 -5.07 6.31 -8.71
CA PRO A 123 -5.57 7.50 -8.04
C PRO A 123 -4.47 8.29 -7.31
#